data_AF-A0A7S2SYY1-F1
#
_entry.id   AF-A0A7S2SYY1-F1
#
_cell.length_a   1.000
_cell.length_b   1.000
_cell.length_c   1.000
_cell.angle_alpha   90.00
_cell.angle_beta   90.00
_cell.angle_gamma   90.00
#
_symmetry.space_group_name_H-M   'P 1'
#
loop_
_entity.id
_entity.type
_entity.pdbx_description
1 polymer ?
#
loop_
_entity_poly.entity_id
_entity_poly.type
_entity_poly.pdbx_seq_one_letter_code
_entity_poly.pdbx_strand_id
1 'polypeptide(L)'
;SAGGSIVVAGKACTSATVTVAHTTITCSQMEGTGGSKDVTVTVSTLSSGATGNGKFSYSVPSISTKALGSFLGYTTTFTGTNFGPKDTSLTVTITPSGGGTSFACTSAT
;
A
#
# COMPACT_ATOMS: atom_id res chain seq x y z
N SER A 1 25.68 -16.39 12.27
CA SER A 1 24.68 -16.31 11.19
C SER A 1 24.75 -14.91 10.59
N ALA A 2 25.15 -14.79 9.32
CA ALA A 2 25.29 -13.49 8.65
C ALA A 2 23.90 -12.86 8.49
N GLY A 3 23.67 -11.74 9.18
CA GLY A 3 22.41 -11.00 9.13
C GLY A 3 22.22 -10.37 7.75
N GLY A 4 21.18 -10.79 7.03
CA GLY A 4 20.69 -10.06 5.86
C GLY A 4 19.67 -9.02 6.30
N SER A 5 19.76 -7.80 5.77
CA SER A 5 18.75 -6.76 5.93
C SER A 5 18.05 -6.51 4.61
N ILE A 6 16.72 -6.52 4.62
CA ILE A 6 15.90 -6.18 3.46
C ILE A 6 15.19 -4.86 3.76
N VAL A 7 15.28 -3.93 2.83
CA VAL A 7 14.59 -2.64 2.90
C VAL A 7 13.66 -2.53 1.69
N VAL A 8 12.38 -2.27 1.94
CA VAL A 8 11.37 -2.07 0.90
C VAL A 8 10.70 -0.73 1.16
N ALA A 9 10.61 0.11 0.12
CA ALA A 9 10.03 1.45 0.24
C ALA A 9 10.68 2.31 1.35
N GLY A 10 11.96 2.10 1.64
CA GLY A 10 12.67 2.79 2.73
C GLY A 10 12.32 2.29 4.14
N LYS A 11 11.54 1.20 4.27
CA LYS A 11 11.23 0.54 5.55
C LYS A 11 11.94 -0.80 5.63
N ALA A 12 12.52 -1.11 6.80
CA ALA A 12 13.11 -2.41 7.03
C ALA A 12 12.02 -3.49 7.06
N CYS A 13 12.22 -4.54 6.28
CA CYS A 13 11.34 -5.71 6.29
C CYS A 13 11.59 -6.52 7.56
N THR A 14 10.53 -7.05 8.16
CA THR A 14 10.60 -7.84 9.40
C THR A 14 10.69 -9.33 9.09
N SER A 15 11.17 -10.14 10.05
CA SER A 15 11.21 -11.60 9.92
C SER A 15 11.91 -12.12 8.65
N ALA A 16 12.98 -11.45 8.23
CA ALA A 16 13.77 -11.86 7.07
C ALA A 16 14.43 -13.22 7.31
N THR A 17 14.14 -14.18 6.43
CA THR A 17 14.66 -15.55 6.47
C THR A 17 15.13 -15.98 5.10
N VAL A 18 16.31 -16.58 5.02
CA VAL A 18 16.83 -17.16 3.79
C VAL A 18 16.12 -18.49 3.58
N THR A 19 15.22 -18.55 2.60
CA THR A 19 14.45 -19.77 2.28
C THR A 19 15.20 -20.69 1.34
N VAL A 20 16.01 -20.12 0.44
CA VAL A 20 16.95 -20.88 -0.39
C VAL A 20 18.29 -20.17 -0.38
N ALA A 21 19.34 -20.89 -0.01
CA ALA A 21 20.67 -20.33 0.12
C ALA A 21 21.09 -19.61 -1.16
N HIS A 22 21.49 -18.34 -1.01
CA HIS A 22 21.96 -17.46 -2.09
C HIS A 22 20.97 -17.12 -3.22
N THR A 23 19.71 -17.57 -3.15
CA THR A 23 18.74 -17.34 -4.24
C THR A 23 17.41 -16.76 -3.78
N THR A 24 16.94 -17.11 -2.58
CA THR A 24 15.62 -16.69 -2.11
C THR A 24 15.66 -16.25 -0.65
N ILE A 25 15.10 -15.08 -0.39
CA ILE A 25 14.88 -14.55 0.96
C ILE A 25 13.41 -14.15 1.07
N THR A 26 12.79 -14.54 2.17
CA THR A 26 11.40 -14.20 2.49
C THR A 26 11.39 -13.25 3.68
N CYS A 27 10.55 -12.23 3.64
CA CYS A 27 10.38 -11.30 4.75
C CYS A 27 8.92 -10.80 4.80
N SER A 28 8.52 -10.26 5.95
CA SER A 28 7.20 -9.68 6.17
C SER A 28 7.27 -8.16 6.09
N GLN A 29 6.69 -7.62 5.02
CA GLN A 29 6.63 -6.18 4.77
C GLN A 29 5.41 -5.57 5.48
N MET A 30 5.62 -4.41 6.12
CA MET A 30 4.54 -3.66 6.75
C MET A 30 3.56 -3.07 5.73
N GLU A 31 2.36 -2.79 6.21
CA GLU A 31 1.33 -2.06 5.46
C GLU A 31 1.86 -0.73 4.91
N GLY A 32 1.34 -0.33 3.75
CA GLY A 32 1.75 0.88 3.06
C GLY A 32 0.95 1.13 1.80
N THR A 33 1.34 2.17 1.07
CA THR A 33 0.62 2.63 -0.12
C THR A 33 1.57 3.01 -1.26
N GLY A 34 1.03 3.04 -2.47
CA GLY A 34 1.72 3.47 -3.68
C GLY A 34 2.45 2.34 -4.42
N GLY A 35 2.77 2.64 -5.68
CA GLY A 35 3.55 1.77 -6.55
C GLY A 35 5.02 2.18 -6.65
N SER A 36 5.76 1.44 -7.48
CA SER A 36 7.12 1.78 -7.89
C SER A 36 8.06 2.06 -6.73
N LYS A 37 8.02 1.21 -5.70
CA LYS A 37 8.90 1.27 -4.55
C LYS A 37 10.15 0.43 -4.80
N ASP A 38 11.26 0.92 -4.27
CA ASP A 38 12.55 0.26 -4.36
C ASP A 38 12.67 -0.84 -3.32
N VAL A 39 13.31 -1.93 -3.73
CA VAL A 39 13.71 -3.04 -2.87
C VAL A 39 15.22 -3.11 -2.84
N THR A 40 15.80 -3.03 -1.65
CA THR A 40 17.23 -3.20 -1.44
C THR A 40 17.46 -4.37 -0.50
N VAL A 41 18.19 -5.36 -1.00
CA VAL A 41 18.60 -6.51 -0.22
C VAL A 41 20.09 -6.35 0.08
N THR A 42 20.45 -6.40 1.34
CA THR A 42 21.85 -6.40 1.78
C THR A 42 22.12 -7.67 2.55
N VAL A 43 23.09 -8.46 2.12
CA VAL A 43 23.53 -9.69 2.79
C VAL A 43 24.99 -9.51 3.17
N SER A 44 25.26 -9.40 4.46
CA SER A 44 26.60 -9.04 4.95
C SER A 44 27.08 -7.71 4.32
N THR A 45 28.11 -7.72 3.47
CA THR A 45 28.65 -6.54 2.77
C THR A 45 28.16 -6.39 1.32
N LEU A 46 27.35 -7.31 0.83
CA LEU A 46 26.87 -7.33 -0.56
C LEU A 46 25.48 -6.71 -0.64
N SER A 47 25.31 -5.74 -1.55
CA SER A 47 24.03 -5.09 -1.83
C SER A 47 23.49 -5.49 -3.19
N SER A 48 22.17 -5.59 -3.31
CA SER A 48 21.47 -5.78 -4.58
C SER A 48 21.61 -4.60 -5.54
N GLY A 49 22.10 -3.43 -5.07
CA GLY A 49 22.16 -2.20 -5.85
C GLY A 49 20.77 -1.80 -6.38
N ALA A 50 20.72 -1.32 -7.62
CA ALA A 50 19.50 -0.80 -8.25
C ALA A 50 18.57 -1.88 -8.87
N THR A 51 18.89 -3.17 -8.72
CA THR A 51 18.13 -4.26 -9.36
C THR A 51 16.67 -4.35 -8.88
N GLY A 52 16.40 -3.89 -7.65
CA GLY A 52 15.06 -3.84 -7.06
C GLY A 52 14.33 -2.51 -7.23
N ASN A 53 14.89 -1.55 -7.98
CA ASN A 53 14.27 -0.23 -8.10
C ASN A 53 12.94 -0.30 -8.85
N GLY A 54 11.90 0.31 -8.28
CA GLY A 54 10.55 0.34 -8.82
C GLY A 54 9.85 -1.03 -8.93
N LYS A 55 10.40 -2.09 -8.34
CA LYS A 55 9.88 -3.46 -8.49
C LYS A 55 8.75 -3.81 -7.53
N PHE A 56 8.62 -3.09 -6.42
CA PHE A 56 7.58 -3.36 -5.42
C PHE A 56 6.42 -2.39 -5.58
N SER A 57 5.19 -2.90 -5.54
CA SER A 57 3.98 -2.07 -5.54
C SER A 57 2.96 -2.68 -4.59
N TYR A 58 2.34 -1.82 -3.79
CA TYR A 58 1.18 -2.23 -2.99
C TYR A 58 -0.02 -2.46 -3.91
N SER A 59 -0.90 -3.38 -3.52
CA SER A 59 -2.14 -3.67 -4.25
C SER A 59 -3.00 -2.41 -4.37
N VAL A 60 -3.62 -2.22 -5.54
CA VAL A 60 -4.51 -1.08 -5.79
C VAL A 60 -5.81 -1.18 -4.97
N PRO A 61 -6.35 -0.05 -4.49
CA PRO A 61 -7.63 -0.02 -3.78
C PRO A 61 -8.78 -0.41 -4.72
N SER A 62 -9.74 -1.18 -4.19
CA SER A 62 -10.94 -1.59 -4.95
C SER A 62 -12.19 -1.40 -4.10
N ILE A 63 -13.18 -0.70 -4.66
CA ILE A 63 -14.49 -0.49 -4.04
C ILE A 63 -15.44 -1.57 -4.55
N SER A 64 -15.99 -2.37 -3.64
CA SER A 64 -16.88 -3.48 -4.00
C SER A 64 -18.37 -3.11 -3.89
N THR A 65 -18.67 -2.01 -3.22
CA THR A 65 -20.04 -1.53 -2.99
C THR A 65 -20.51 -0.61 -4.11
N LYS A 66 -21.78 -0.79 -4.51
CA LYS A 66 -22.51 0.18 -5.32
C LYS A 66 -23.38 1.00 -4.37
N ALA A 67 -22.82 2.07 -3.86
CA ALA A 67 -23.55 2.98 -3.00
C ALA A 67 -24.42 3.92 -3.83
N LEU A 68 -25.72 4.00 -3.52
CA LEU A 68 -26.58 5.07 -3.99
C LEU A 68 -26.55 6.17 -2.94
N GLY A 69 -25.76 7.22 -3.19
CA GLY A 69 -25.81 8.43 -2.38
C GLY A 69 -27.13 9.16 -2.61
N SER A 70 -27.82 9.53 -1.54
CA SER A 70 -28.98 10.42 -1.63
C SER A 70 -28.62 11.75 -0.98
N PHE A 71 -28.95 12.85 -1.66
CA PHE A 71 -28.60 14.23 -1.29
C PHE A 71 -29.22 14.70 0.03
N LEU A 72 -30.11 13.91 0.64
CA LEU A 72 -30.84 14.26 1.86
C LEU A 72 -30.10 13.87 3.17
N GLY A 73 -28.78 13.67 3.12
CA GLY A 73 -27.97 13.49 4.33
C GLY A 73 -27.89 12.06 4.87
N TYR A 74 -27.94 11.05 4.00
CA TYR A 74 -27.81 9.66 4.41
C TYR A 74 -26.35 9.24 4.59
N THR A 75 -26.07 8.44 5.62
CA THR A 75 -24.78 7.76 5.78
C THR A 75 -24.58 6.76 4.65
N THR A 76 -23.51 6.96 3.88
CA THR A 76 -23.13 6.06 2.79
C THR A 76 -21.86 5.31 3.17
N THR A 77 -21.95 3.99 3.26
CA THR A 77 -20.80 3.13 3.60
C THR A 77 -20.19 2.53 2.34
N PHE A 78 -18.93 2.86 2.07
CA PHE A 78 -18.15 2.22 1.02
C PHE A 78 -17.34 1.06 1.62
N THR A 79 -17.60 -0.16 1.16
CA THR A 79 -16.76 -1.32 1.47
C THR A 79 -15.91 -1.71 0.26
N GLY A 80 -14.72 -2.24 0.55
CA GLY A 80 -13.72 -2.57 -0.44
C GLY A 80 -12.45 -3.10 0.21
N THR A 81 -11.37 -3.17 -0.56
CA THR A 81 -10.07 -3.72 -0.14
C THR A 81 -8.92 -2.79 -0.52
N ASN A 82 -7.79 -2.97 0.15
CA ASN A 82 -6.52 -2.27 -0.13
C ASN A 82 -6.59 -0.73 -0.07
N PHE A 83 -7.40 -0.16 0.83
CA PHE A 83 -7.44 1.30 1.05
C PHE A 83 -6.17 1.85 1.73
N GLY A 84 -5.21 0.98 2.05
CA GLY A 84 -3.98 1.35 2.75
C GLY A 84 -4.10 1.19 4.27
N PRO A 85 -3.07 1.64 5.01
CA PRO A 85 -3.02 1.60 6.46
C PRO A 85 -4.17 2.38 7.09
N LYS A 86 -4.60 1.94 8.28
CA LYS A 86 -5.71 2.56 9.05
C LYS A 86 -5.52 4.07 9.28
N ASP A 87 -4.28 4.51 9.43
CA ASP A 87 -3.93 5.89 9.77
C ASP A 87 -3.61 6.75 8.52
N THR A 88 -4.05 6.30 7.33
CA THR A 88 -3.91 7.08 6.10
C THR A 88 -5.18 7.90 5.86
N SER A 89 -5.04 9.20 5.61
CA SER A 89 -6.16 10.04 5.21
C SER A 89 -6.73 9.56 3.87
N LEU A 90 -8.00 9.15 3.88
CA LEU A 90 -8.74 8.77 2.69
C LEU A 90 -9.63 9.94 2.27
N THR A 91 -9.62 10.28 0.99
CA THR A 91 -10.54 11.27 0.42
C THR A 91 -11.51 10.57 -0.52
N VAL A 92 -12.80 10.69 -0.22
CA VAL A 92 -13.89 10.19 -1.05
C VAL A 92 -14.54 11.37 -1.75
N THR A 93 -14.56 11.37 -3.08
CA THR A 93 -15.23 12.41 -3.87
C THR A 93 -16.50 11.84 -4.49
N ILE A 94 -17.64 12.42 -4.13
CA ILE A 94 -18.95 12.08 -4.67
C ILE A 94 -19.26 13.09 -5.77
N THR A 95 -19.43 12.61 -7.01
CA THR A 95 -19.75 13.46 -8.16
C THR A 95 -21.14 13.10 -8.70
N PRO A 96 -22.06 14.08 -8.83
CA PRO A 96 -23.39 13.84 -9.38
C PRO A 96 -23.32 13.53 -10.88
N SER A 97 -24.06 12.52 -11.32
CA SER A 97 -24.12 12.11 -12.74
C SER A 97 -24.89 13.08 -13.65
N GLY A 98 -25.78 13.90 -13.08
CA GLY A 98 -26.61 14.88 -13.80
C GLY A 98 -26.04 16.30 -13.88
N GLY A 99 -24.79 16.51 -13.47
CA GLY A 99 -24.20 17.84 -13.26
C GLY A 99 -24.46 18.38 -11.85
N GLY A 100 -23.57 19.26 -11.37
CA GLY A 100 -23.61 19.81 -10.00
C GLY A 100 -22.23 19.85 -9.34
N THR A 101 -22.19 20.26 -8.06
CA THR A 101 -20.95 20.33 -7.27
C THR A 101 -20.57 18.96 -6.74
N SER A 102 -19.31 18.58 -6.91
CA SER A 102 -18.76 17.41 -6.21
C SER A 102 -18.55 17.72 -4.73
N PHE A 103 -18.78 16.72 -3.89
CA PHE A 103 -18.53 16.80 -2.45
C PHE A 103 -17.38 15.87 -2.11
N ALA A 104 -16.38 16.38 -1.39
CA ALA A 104 -15.26 15.59 -0.91
C ALA A 104 -15.38 15.42 0.62
N CYS A 105 -15.32 14.16 1.06
CA CYS A 105 -15.26 13.81 2.47
C CYS A 105 -13.89 13.19 2.74
N THR A 106 -13.16 13.70 3.73
CA THR A 106 -11.86 13.16 4.14
C THR A 106 -12.00 12.49 5.50
N SER A 107 -11.48 11.28 5.65
CA SER A 107 -11.42 10.62 6.96
C SER A 107 -10.47 11.38 7.89
N ALA A 108 -10.86 11.55 9.15
CA ALA A 108 -9.93 11.99 10.18
C ALA A 108 -8.93 10.86 10.48
N THR A 109 -7.65 11.21 10.59
CA THR A 109 -6.58 10.34 11.12
C THR A 109 -6.64 10.27 12.63
#